data_AF-A0A256BFY1-F1
#
_entry.id   AF-A0A256BFY1-F1
#
_cell.length_a   1.000
_cell.length_b   1.000
_cell.length_c   1.000
_cell.angle_alpha   90.00
_cell.angle_beta   90.00
_cell.angle_gamma   90.00
#
_symmetry.space_group_name_H-M   'P 1'
#
loop_
_entity.id
_entity.type
_entity.pdbx_description
1 polymer ?
#
loop_
_entity_poly.entity_id
_entity_poly.type
_entity_poly.pdbx_seq_one_letter_code
_entity_poly.pdbx_strand_id
1 'polypeptide(L)' 'MRLIFTSRFNRFQTINATQAWSLFLTGCKKDDSLGKNPMIGKYVTVAILGAIIAQILEAILLAS' A
#
# COMPACT_ATOMS: atom_id res chain seq x y z
N MET A 1 4.92 -4.61 20.04
CA MET A 1 4.36 -3.24 20.05
C MET A 1 4.13 -2.79 18.62
N ARG A 2 3.01 -2.14 18.28
CA ARG A 2 2.79 -1.61 16.91
C ARG A 2 3.46 -0.25 16.79
N LEU A 3 4.08 -0.01 15.63
CA LEU A 3 4.88 1.18 15.38
C LEU A 3 4.03 2.46 15.52
N ILE A 4 2.80 2.45 15.02
CA ILE A 4 1.87 3.59 15.06
C ILE A 4 1.49 4.09 16.46
N PHE A 5 1.67 3.26 17.48
CA PHE A 5 1.37 3.62 18.88
C PHE A 5 2.61 4.09 19.64
N THR A 6 3.75 4.25 18.95
CA THR A 6 4.95 4.83 19.56
C THR A 6 4.92 6.34 19.40
N SER A 7 5.28 7.08 20.45
CA SER A 7 5.41 8.56 20.42
C SER A 7 6.40 9.08 19.37
N ARG A 8 7.25 8.18 18.85
CA ARG A 8 8.28 8.47 17.85
C ARG A 8 7.78 8.36 16.41
N PHE A 9 6.72 7.59 16.15
CA PHE A 9 6.42 7.11 14.81
C PHE A 9 6.00 8.19 13.82
N ASN A 10 5.13 9.11 14.23
CA ASN A 10 4.72 10.18 13.33
C ASN A 10 4.37 11.47 14.08
N ARG A 11 5.24 12.47 13.97
CA ARG A 11 5.06 13.82 14.52
C ARG A 11 4.41 14.74 13.49
N PHE A 12 3.24 14.35 12.97
CA PHE A 12 2.53 15.04 11.89
C PHE A 12 3.32 15.16 10.57
N GLN A 13 4.28 14.27 10.33
CA GLN A 13 5.00 14.19 9.06
C GLN A 13 4.15 13.45 8.02
N THR A 14 4.16 13.95 6.79
CA THR A 14 3.51 13.30 5.66
C THR A 14 4.23 11.98 5.35
N ILE A 15 3.47 10.87 5.32
CA ILE A 15 3.97 9.57 4.89
C ILE A 15 3.77 9.41 3.38
N ASN A 16 4.71 8.74 2.71
CA ASN A 16 4.57 8.43 1.28
C ASN A 16 3.81 7.12 1.05
N ALA A 17 3.47 6.82 -0.22
CA ALA A 17 2.73 5.61 -0.59
C ALA A 17 3.45 4.31 -0.17
N THR A 18 4.78 4.25 -0.29
CA THR A 18 5.55 3.06 0.12
C THR A 18 5.45 2.82 1.61
N GLN A 19 5.51 3.87 2.44
CA GLN A 19 5.32 3.76 3.88
C GLN A 19 3.89 3.35 4.25
N ALA A 20 2.89 3.95 3.58
CA ALA A 20 1.50 3.59 3.79
C ALA A 20 1.24 2.10 3.50
N TRP A 21 1.74 1.60 2.36
CA TRP A 21 1.64 0.18 2.02
C TRP A 21 2.42 -0.73 2.97
N SER A 22 3.61 -0.31 3.40
CA SER A 22 4.41 -1.06 4.39
C SER A 22 3.67 -1.24 5.70
N LEU A 23 3.04 -0.16 6.19
CA LEU A 23 2.20 -0.20 7.39
C LEU A 23 0.98 -1.09 7.18
N PHE A 24 0.27 -0.92 6.07
CA PHE A 24 -0.92 -1.71 5.77
C PHE A 24 -0.62 -3.22 5.76
N LEU A 25 0.38 -3.64 4.99
CA LEU A 25 0.75 -5.06 4.84
C LEU A 25 1.34 -5.67 6.12
N THR A 26 1.92 -4.87 7.00
CA THR A 26 2.51 -5.37 8.25
C THR A 26 1.58 -5.21 9.46
N GLY A 27 0.35 -4.75 9.28
CA GLY A 27 -0.57 -4.45 10.38
C GLY A 27 -0.01 -3.37 11.32
N CYS A 28 0.60 -2.35 10.73
CA CYS A 28 1.22 -1.19 11.39
C CYS A 28 2.43 -1.54 12.27
N LYS A 29 3.16 -2.62 11.95
CA LYS A 29 4.35 -3.03 12.69
C LYS A 29 5.63 -2.40 12.15
N LYS A 30 5.72 -2.17 10.83
CA LYS A 30 6.88 -1.58 10.15
C LYS A 30 6.42 -0.66 9.02
N ASP A 31 7.06 0.48 8.85
CA ASP A 31 6.78 1.44 7.77
C ASP A 31 7.78 1.38 6.62
N ASP A 32 8.77 0.50 6.70
CA ASP A 32 9.85 0.35 5.71
C ASP A 32 9.97 -1.07 5.16
N SER A 33 8.96 -1.92 5.38
CA SER A 33 8.97 -3.32 4.93
C SER A 33 9.03 -3.46 3.41
N LEU A 34 8.51 -2.47 2.67
CA LEU A 34 8.65 -2.36 1.21
C LEU A 34 9.87 -1.54 0.78
N GLY A 35 10.78 -1.21 1.70
CA GLY A 35 11.95 -0.39 1.47
C GLY A 35 11.69 1.12 1.49
N LYS A 36 12.73 1.90 1.19
CA LYS A 36 12.72 3.37 1.29
C LYS A 36 12.43 4.09 -0.03
N ASN A 37 12.35 3.35 -1.14
CA ASN A 37 12.08 3.96 -2.45
C ASN A 37 10.59 4.35 -2.55
N PRO A 38 10.26 5.64 -2.72
CA PRO A 38 8.86 6.11 -2.78
C PRO A 38 8.09 5.61 -4.01
N MET A 39 8.77 5.06 -5.01
CA MET A 39 8.16 4.52 -6.23
C MET A 39 7.50 3.16 -5.99
N ILE A 40 7.96 2.38 -5.01
CA ILE A 40 7.47 1.01 -4.76
C ILE A 40 5.98 1.04 -4.43
N GLY A 41 5.54 1.95 -3.56
CA GLY A 41 4.12 2.11 -3.24
C GLY A 41 3.27 2.51 -4.45
N LYS A 42 3.82 3.28 -5.40
CA LYS A 42 3.12 3.60 -6.65
C LYS A 42 2.94 2.37 -7.52
N TYR A 43 3.98 1.54 -7.65
CA TYR A 43 3.88 0.28 -8.41
C TYR A 43 2.88 -0.69 -7.80
N VAL A 44 2.87 -0.83 -6.46
CA VAL A 44 1.86 -1.64 -5.76
C VAL A 44 0.46 -1.14 -6.06
N THR A 45 0.22 0.17 -5.96
CA THR A 45 -1.09 0.77 -6.27
C THR A 45 -1.52 0.49 -7.71
N VAL A 46 -0.64 0.75 -8.69
CA VAL A 46 -0.96 0.53 -10.11
C VAL A 46 -1.19 -0.95 -10.41
N ALA A 47 -0.42 -1.85 -9.81
CA ALA A 47 -0.60 -3.29 -9.99
C ALA A 47 -1.95 -3.77 -9.47
N ILE A 48 -2.36 -3.33 -8.27
CA ILE A 48 -3.67 -3.68 -7.69
C ILE A 48 -4.80 -3.12 -8.53
N LEU A 49 -4.72 -1.85 -8.93
CA LEU A 49 -5.75 -1.24 -9.80
C LEU A 49 -5.85 -1.96 -11.15
N GLY A 50 -4.71 -2.29 -11.76
CA GLY A 50 -4.68 -3.05 -13.01
C GLY A 50 -5.33 -4.43 -12.88
N ALA A 51 -5.04 -5.16 -11.80
CA ALA A 51 -5.64 -6.46 -11.53
C ALA A 51 -7.16 -6.35 -11.34
N ILE A 52 -7.63 -5.37 -10.56
CA ILE A 52 -9.07 -5.14 -10.34
C ILE A 52 -9.78 -4.80 -11.66
N ILE A 53 -9.22 -3.89 -12.46
CA ILE A 53 -9.80 -3.48 -13.74
C ILE A 53 -9.85 -4.68 -14.70
N ALA A 54 -8.79 -5.48 -14.78
CA ALA A 54 -8.75 -6.67 -15.63
C ALA A 54 -9.83 -7.68 -15.22
N GLN A 55 -9.99 -7.94 -13.92
CA GLN A 55 -11.03 -8.85 -13.40
C GLN A 55 -12.44 -8.33 -13.69
N ILE A 56 -12.69 -7.03 -13.52
CA ILE A 56 -13.99 -6.42 -13.84
C ILE A 56 -14.28 -6.57 -15.33
N LEU A 57 -13.30 -6.30 -16.19
CA LEU A 57 -13.47 -6.40 -17.64
C LEU A 57 -13.76 -7.84 -18.08
N GLU A 58 -13.02 -8.81 -17.54
CA GLU A 58 -13.25 -10.23 -17.79
C GLU A 58 -14.65 -10.67 -17.35
N ALA A 59 -15.09 -10.25 -16.15
CA ALA A 59 -16.42 -10.57 -15.64
C ALA A 59 -17.53 -9.99 -16.52
N ILE A 60 -17.36 -8.79 -17.06
CA ILE A 60 -18.32 -8.15 -17.99
C ILE A 60 -18.37 -8.94 -19.31
N LEU A 61 -17.22 -9.31 -19.87
CA LEU A 61 -17.14 -10.06 -21.14
C LEU A 61 -17.72 -11.47 -21.05
N LEU A 62 -17.56 -12.14 -19.91
CA LEU A 62 -18.16 -13.47 -19.68
C LEU A 62 -19.66 -13.41 -19.40
N ALA A 63 -20.17 -12.26 -18.95
CA ALA A 63 -21.59 -12.06 -18.66
C ALA A 63 -22.41 -11.59 -19.87
N SER A 64 -21.76 -11.14 -20.95
CA SER A 64 -22.38 -10.75 -22.23
C SER A 64 -22.56 -11.93 -23.17
#